data_AF-A0A841P995-F1
#
_entry.id   AF-A0A841P995-F1
#
_cell.length_a   1.000
_cell.length_b   1.000
_cell.length_c   1.000
_cell.angle_alpha   90.00
_cell.angle_beta   90.00
_cell.angle_gamma   90.00
#
_symmetry.space_group_name_H-M   'P 1'
#
loop_
_entity.id
_entity.type
_entity.pdbx_description
1 polymer ?
#
loop_
_entity_poly.entity_id
_entity_poly.type
_entity_poly.pdbx_seq_one_letter_code
_entity_poly.pdbx_strand_id
1 'polypeptide(L)'
;MATLSTDAPISPLRQRMQHDMLMRGLGSHTQQDYVRHVRRFAVFLGRSPDTATAEDIRRFQLHQHESSVGPATINGAVSALRFLFLVTLKRRDLARALVIMRYQRKLPDVLSVEEAARLLEAAPGIKYKAALGVAYGAGSSRQLHRAVQEAAEVAGIRKRVSPHTLRHSFATHLLEQDVDIRVIQVLLGHSKLDTTALYTKVSTRTIHAVAGPLDRLMALMEGKTPPG
;
A
#
# COMPACT_ATOMS: atom_id res chain seq x y z
N MET A 1 27.37 16.09 -12.55
CA MET A 1 26.01 15.54 -12.71
C MET A 1 26.04 14.54 -13.86
N ALA A 2 26.08 13.24 -13.58
CA ALA A 2 26.08 12.21 -14.61
C ALA A 2 24.66 11.64 -14.77
N THR A 3 24.06 11.91 -15.93
CA THR A 3 22.81 11.30 -16.38
C THR A 3 23.05 9.80 -16.59
N LEU A 4 22.44 8.97 -15.75
CA LEU A 4 22.49 7.51 -15.90
C LEU A 4 21.68 7.09 -17.14
N SER A 5 22.39 6.91 -18.25
CA SER A 5 21.85 6.36 -19.49
C SER A 5 21.19 5.00 -19.23
N THR A 6 20.01 4.78 -19.82
CA THR A 6 19.11 3.64 -19.54
C THR A 6 19.40 2.43 -20.45
N ASP A 7 20.63 2.32 -20.95
CA ASP A 7 20.98 1.40 -22.06
C ASP A 7 22.01 0.32 -21.68
N ALA A 8 22.23 0.10 -20.38
CA ALA A 8 23.09 -0.99 -19.93
C ALA A 8 22.39 -2.35 -20.17
N PRO A 9 23.08 -3.33 -20.79
CA PRO A 9 22.50 -4.66 -20.99
C PRO A 9 22.06 -5.26 -19.66
N ILE A 10 20.89 -5.91 -19.67
CA ILE A 10 20.32 -6.55 -18.48
C ILE A 10 21.29 -7.63 -18.00
N SER A 11 21.73 -7.56 -16.74
CA SER A 11 22.63 -8.59 -16.20
C SER A 11 21.93 -9.95 -16.13
N PRO A 12 22.66 -11.08 -16.30
CA PRO A 12 22.08 -12.42 -16.19
C PRO A 12 21.30 -12.65 -14.89
N LEU A 13 21.82 -12.11 -13.77
CA LEU A 13 21.15 -12.17 -12.48
C LEU A 13 19.82 -11.40 -12.47
N ARG A 14 19.78 -10.21 -13.08
CA ARG A 14 18.55 -9.41 -13.18
C ARG A 14 17.51 -10.13 -14.04
N GLN A 15 17.91 -10.68 -15.18
CA GLN A 15 17.02 -11.43 -16.06
C GLN A 15 16.43 -12.65 -15.35
N ARG A 16 17.27 -13.42 -14.65
CA ARG A 16 16.84 -14.58 -13.86
C ARG A 16 15.82 -14.18 -12.78
N MET A 17 16.10 -13.12 -12.04
CA MET A 17 15.18 -12.62 -11.01
C MET A 17 13.84 -12.17 -11.62
N GLN A 18 13.85 -11.52 -12.78
CA GLN A 18 12.62 -11.12 -13.48
C GLN A 18 11.78 -12.34 -13.91
N HIS A 19 12.41 -13.38 -14.46
CA HIS A 19 11.73 -14.63 -14.77
C HIS A 19 11.16 -15.30 -13.52
N ASP A 20 11.92 -15.34 -12.41
CA ASP A 20 11.46 -15.91 -11.14
C ASP A 20 10.23 -15.20 -10.58
N MET A 21 10.15 -13.88 -10.75
CA MET A 21 9.00 -13.06 -10.34
C MET A 21 7.81 -13.28 -11.28
N LEU A 22 8.04 -13.37 -12.59
CA LEU A 22 7.02 -13.64 -13.59
C LEU A 22 6.35 -15.01 -13.37
N MET A 23 7.16 -16.07 -13.18
CA MET A 23 6.67 -17.43 -12.90
C MET A 23 5.82 -17.51 -11.63
N ARG A 24 5.96 -16.54 -10.72
CA ARG A 24 5.21 -16.45 -9.46
C ARG A 24 4.04 -15.46 -9.52
N GLY A 25 3.76 -14.89 -10.69
CA GLY A 25 2.64 -13.97 -10.88
C GLY A 25 2.79 -12.62 -10.17
N LEU A 26 4.03 -12.16 -9.90
CA LEU A 26 4.23 -10.84 -9.31
C LEU A 26 3.86 -9.74 -10.33
N GLY A 27 3.08 -8.76 -9.88
CA GLY A 27 2.66 -7.64 -10.73
C GLY A 27 3.85 -6.79 -11.20
N SER A 28 3.70 -6.13 -12.36
CA SER A 28 4.74 -5.34 -13.02
C SER A 28 5.35 -4.26 -12.12
N HIS A 29 4.52 -3.59 -11.31
CA HIS A 29 4.99 -2.59 -10.35
C HIS A 29 5.90 -3.21 -9.27
N THR A 30 5.52 -4.37 -8.72
CA THR A 30 6.34 -5.10 -7.73
C THR A 30 7.66 -5.57 -8.35
N GLN A 31 7.64 -6.04 -9.60
CA GLN A 31 8.86 -6.43 -10.30
C GLN A 31 9.84 -5.27 -10.46
N GLN A 32 9.34 -4.11 -10.89
CA GLN A 32 10.15 -2.89 -11.04
C GLN A 32 10.71 -2.41 -9.70
N ASP A 33 9.88 -2.44 -8.65
CA ASP A 33 10.29 -2.05 -7.30
C ASP A 33 11.39 -2.96 -6.74
N TYR A 34 11.25 -4.27 -6.91
CA TYR A 34 12.25 -5.24 -6.47
C TYR A 34 13.58 -5.06 -7.20
N VAL A 35 13.54 -4.91 -8.53
CA VAL A 35 14.74 -4.63 -9.33
C VAL A 35 15.42 -3.34 -8.87
N ARG A 36 14.64 -2.30 -8.55
CA ARG A 36 15.18 -1.03 -8.05
C ARG A 36 15.90 -1.20 -6.72
N HIS A 37 15.32 -1.95 -5.78
CA HIS A 37 15.96 -2.24 -4.50
C HIS A 37 17.23 -3.07 -4.65
N VAL A 38 17.22 -4.11 -5.48
CA VAL A 38 18.41 -4.93 -5.77
C VAL A 38 19.50 -4.11 -6.46
N ARG A 39 19.14 -3.21 -7.37
CA ARG A 39 20.10 -2.28 -7.99
C ARG A 39 20.77 -1.38 -6.97
N ARG A 40 20.02 -0.80 -6.02
CA ARG A 40 20.58 0.02 -4.94
C ARG A 40 21.56 -0.78 -4.08
N PHE A 41 21.22 -2.03 -3.78
CA PHE A 41 22.12 -2.93 -3.06
C PHE A 41 23.40 -3.24 -3.86
N ALA A 42 23.28 -3.54 -5.16
CA ALA A 42 24.44 -3.76 -6.03
C ALA A 42 25.37 -2.53 -6.09
N VAL A 43 24.78 -1.33 -6.18
CA VAL A 43 25.54 -0.07 -6.14
C VAL A 43 26.28 0.09 -4.80
N PHE A 44 25.62 -0.20 -3.68
CA PHE A 44 26.26 -0.17 -2.36
C PHE A 44 27.42 -1.14 -2.25
N LEU A 45 27.30 -2.34 -2.80
CA LEU A 45 28.37 -3.34 -2.79
C LEU A 45 29.54 -3.01 -3.73
N GLY A 46 29.27 -2.25 -4.81
CA GLY A 46 30.21 -2.07 -5.91
C GLY A 46 30.48 -3.35 -6.72
N ARG A 47 29.73 -4.43 -6.46
CA ARG A 47 29.87 -5.75 -7.10
C ARG A 47 28.52 -6.45 -7.20
N SER A 48 28.50 -7.59 -7.90
CA SER A 48 27.28 -8.35 -8.11
C SER A 48 26.69 -8.89 -6.79
N PRO A 49 25.36 -8.76 -6.55
CA PRO A 49 24.70 -9.20 -5.32
C PRO A 49 24.80 -10.69 -4.96
N ASP A 50 25.13 -11.56 -5.92
CA ASP A 50 25.37 -12.98 -5.70
C ASP A 50 26.63 -13.25 -4.85
N THR A 51 27.60 -12.33 -4.88
CA THR A 51 28.83 -12.37 -4.07
C THR A 51 28.65 -11.84 -2.64
N ALA A 52 27.43 -11.42 -2.26
CA ALA A 52 27.18 -10.80 -0.95
C ALA A 52 27.46 -11.76 0.22
N THR A 53 27.85 -11.18 1.36
CA THR A 53 28.01 -11.89 2.65
C THR A 53 26.96 -11.44 3.66
N ALA A 54 26.87 -12.13 4.81
CA ALA A 54 25.99 -11.70 5.89
C ALA A 54 26.41 -10.32 6.45
N GLU A 55 27.72 -10.05 6.50
CA GLU A 55 28.23 -8.75 6.93
C GLU A 55 27.90 -7.64 5.93
N ASP A 56 27.87 -7.94 4.63
CA ASP A 56 27.42 -6.99 3.60
C ASP A 56 25.95 -6.57 3.82
N ILE A 57 25.08 -7.51 4.20
CA ILE A 57 23.68 -7.23 4.52
C ILE A 57 23.57 -6.32 5.75
N ARG A 58 24.33 -6.64 6.80
CA ARG A 58 24.38 -5.84 8.03
C ARG A 58 24.82 -4.40 7.72
N ARG A 59 25.93 -4.23 7.00
CA ARG A 59 26.45 -2.91 6.59
C ARG A 59 25.46 -2.14 5.73
N PHE A 60 24.75 -2.81 4.81
CA PHE A 60 23.73 -2.16 4.00
C PHE A 60 22.53 -1.67 4.82
N GLN A 61 22.07 -2.44 5.81
CA GLN A 61 20.97 -2.00 6.68
C GLN A 61 21.38 -0.86 7.61
N LEU A 62 22.62 -0.87 8.12
CA LEU A 62 23.19 0.25 8.89
C LEU A 62 23.29 1.52 8.02
N HIS A 63 23.81 1.41 6.81
CA HIS A 63 23.90 2.53 5.87
C HIS A 63 22.52 3.14 5.55
N GLN A 64 21.47 2.31 5.39
CA GLN A 64 20.10 2.81 5.18
C GLN A 64 19.57 3.58 6.40
N HIS A 65 19.94 3.16 7.62
CA HIS A 65 19.57 3.85 8.85
C HIS A 65 20.29 5.21 8.98
N GLU A 66 21.60 5.24 8.73
CA GLU A 66 22.42 6.45 8.75
C GLU A 66 21.96 7.46 7.69
N SER A 67 21.54 6.97 6.53
CA SER A 67 21.01 7.79 5.43
C SER A 67 19.56 8.27 5.66
N SER A 68 19.02 8.09 6.87
CA SER A 68 17.66 8.50 7.27
C SER A 68 16.55 7.94 6.35
N VAL A 69 16.75 6.74 5.80
CA VAL A 69 15.76 6.11 4.93
C VAL A 69 14.55 5.66 5.75
N GLY A 70 13.34 6.01 5.29
CA GLY A 70 12.11 5.66 6.00
C GLY A 70 11.89 4.15 6.16
N PRO A 71 11.27 3.69 7.27
CA PRO A 71 11.07 2.26 7.57
C PRO A 71 10.35 1.47 6.47
N ALA A 72 9.39 2.09 5.77
CA ALA A 72 8.66 1.45 4.66
C ALA A 72 9.59 1.10 3.49
N THR A 73 10.54 2.00 3.16
CA THR A 73 11.54 1.78 2.11
C THR A 73 12.54 0.70 2.52
N ILE A 74 12.95 0.67 3.79
CA ILE A 74 13.81 -0.39 4.35
C ILE A 74 13.11 -1.75 4.22
N ASN A 75 11.82 -1.84 4.58
CA ASN A 75 11.07 -3.08 4.48
C ASN A 75 10.82 -3.51 3.02
N GLY A 76 10.66 -2.56 2.10
CA GLY A 76 10.65 -2.83 0.66
C GLY A 76 11.97 -3.45 0.19
N ALA A 77 13.09 -2.87 0.62
CA ALA A 77 14.43 -3.41 0.34
C ALA A 77 14.61 -4.81 0.92
N VAL A 78 14.20 -5.05 2.17
CA VAL A 78 14.25 -6.36 2.83
C VAL A 78 13.42 -7.39 2.07
N SER A 79 12.23 -7.03 1.60
CA SER A 79 11.36 -7.95 0.85
C SER A 79 12.00 -8.34 -0.49
N ALA A 80 12.52 -7.36 -1.23
CA ALA A 80 13.21 -7.59 -2.49
C ALA A 80 14.48 -8.44 -2.33
N LEU A 81 15.30 -8.14 -1.31
CA LEU A 81 16.53 -8.90 -1.03
C LEU A 81 16.23 -10.30 -0.52
N ARG A 82 15.17 -10.50 0.28
CA ARG A 82 14.71 -11.84 0.67
C ARG A 82 14.29 -12.63 -0.56
N PHE A 83 13.56 -12.03 -1.49
CA PHE A 83 13.21 -12.70 -2.75
C PHE A 83 14.47 -13.09 -3.53
N LEU A 84 15.39 -12.15 -3.74
CA LEU A 84 16.65 -12.41 -4.42
C LEU A 84 17.42 -13.58 -3.79
N PHE A 85 17.65 -13.55 -2.47
CA PHE A 85 18.46 -14.57 -1.80
C PHE A 85 17.72 -15.91 -1.67
N LEU A 86 16.45 -15.90 -1.27
CA LEU A 86 15.71 -17.13 -1.04
C LEU A 86 15.26 -17.81 -2.33
N VAL A 87 14.76 -17.03 -3.30
CA VAL A 87 14.12 -17.54 -4.51
C VAL A 87 15.13 -17.69 -5.63
N THR A 88 15.84 -16.62 -5.96
CA THR A 88 16.74 -16.61 -7.12
C THR A 88 18.08 -17.27 -6.80
N LEU A 89 18.76 -16.85 -5.74
CA LEU A 89 20.12 -17.32 -5.41
C LEU A 89 20.16 -18.57 -4.52
N LYS A 90 19.03 -19.00 -3.96
CA LYS A 90 18.92 -20.16 -3.04
C LYS A 90 19.81 -20.06 -1.79
N ARG A 91 20.18 -18.84 -1.39
CA ARG A 91 20.95 -18.50 -0.20
C ARG A 91 20.06 -18.21 1.00
N ARG A 92 19.58 -19.28 1.63
CA ARG A 92 18.69 -19.21 2.80
C ARG A 92 19.34 -18.54 4.01
N ASP A 93 20.66 -18.68 4.14
CA ASP A 93 21.50 -18.03 5.15
C ASP A 93 21.35 -16.50 5.09
N LEU A 94 21.49 -15.92 3.91
CA LEU A 94 21.39 -14.47 3.70
C LEU A 94 19.97 -13.94 3.86
N ALA A 95 18.97 -14.70 3.40
CA ALA A 95 17.57 -14.32 3.58
C ALA A 95 17.19 -14.21 5.07
N ARG A 96 17.76 -15.05 5.93
CA ARG A 96 17.57 -15.04 7.38
C ARG A 96 18.30 -13.89 8.07
N ALA A 97 19.45 -13.46 7.54
CA ALA A 97 20.21 -12.33 8.08
C ALA A 97 19.51 -10.98 7.92
N LEU A 98 18.53 -10.86 7.00
CA LEU A 98 17.78 -9.63 6.78
C LEU A 98 16.79 -9.34 7.90
N VAL A 99 16.94 -8.18 8.56
CA VAL A 99 16.05 -7.72 9.64
C VAL A 99 14.94 -6.82 9.09
N ILE A 100 13.68 -7.07 9.46
CA ILE A 100 12.54 -6.19 9.16
C ILE A 100 12.46 -5.10 10.23
N MET A 101 12.26 -3.85 9.81
CA MET A 101 12.02 -2.74 10.72
C MET A 101 10.52 -2.63 11.04
N ARG A 102 10.15 -2.82 12.31
CA ARG A 102 8.76 -2.61 12.76
C ARG A 102 8.47 -1.12 12.82
N TYR A 103 7.38 -0.68 12.21
CA TYR A 103 6.93 0.70 12.23
C TYR A 103 5.40 0.72 12.31
N GLN A 104 4.86 1.56 13.19
CA GLN A 104 3.42 1.80 13.32
C GLN A 104 2.94 2.60 12.12
N ARG A 105 2.13 1.98 11.25
CA ARG A 105 1.46 2.72 10.17
C ARG A 105 0.61 3.83 10.79
N LYS A 106 0.90 5.08 10.45
CA LYS A 106 -0.01 6.19 10.78
C LYS A 106 -1.35 5.90 10.11
N LEU A 107 -2.44 6.08 10.85
CA LEU A 107 -3.78 5.95 10.28
C LEU A 107 -3.89 6.94 9.09
N PRO A 108 -4.46 6.50 7.95
CA PRO A 108 -4.55 7.36 6.79
C PRO A 108 -5.38 8.60 7.14
N ASP A 109 -4.91 9.78 6.69
CA ASP A 109 -5.68 11.02 6.81
C ASP A 109 -6.98 10.86 6.00
N VAL A 110 -8.12 10.77 6.67
CA VAL A 110 -9.43 10.74 6.03
C VAL A 110 -9.87 12.18 5.76
N LEU A 111 -10.24 12.45 4.51
CA LEU A 111 -10.94 13.67 4.13
C LEU A 111 -12.38 13.56 4.62
N SER A 112 -12.87 14.60 5.27
CA SER A 112 -14.31 14.78 5.51
C SER A 112 -15.11 14.86 4.21
N VAL A 113 -16.42 14.67 4.29
CA VAL A 113 -17.33 14.80 3.14
C VAL A 113 -17.22 16.20 2.51
N GLU A 114 -17.07 17.24 3.33
CA GLU A 114 -16.92 18.62 2.89
C GLU A 114 -15.56 18.88 2.23
N GLU A 115 -14.47 18.27 2.75
CA GLU A 115 -13.16 18.30 2.10
C GLU A 115 -13.18 17.57 0.75
N ALA A 116 -13.84 16.41 0.67
CA ALA A 116 -13.99 15.65 -0.56
C ALA A 116 -14.82 16.41 -1.61
N ALA A 117 -15.91 17.05 -1.21
CA ALA A 117 -16.75 17.88 -2.08
C ALA A 117 -15.96 19.08 -2.63
N ARG A 118 -15.22 19.79 -1.78
CA ARG A 118 -14.35 20.91 -2.22
C ARG A 118 -13.27 20.45 -3.20
N LEU A 119 -12.69 19.28 -2.97
CA LEU A 119 -11.69 18.71 -3.88
C LEU A 119 -12.29 18.37 -5.27
N LEU A 120 -13.49 17.78 -5.30
CA LEU A 120 -14.18 17.48 -6.55
C LEU A 120 -14.57 18.74 -7.31
N GLU A 121 -15.03 19.79 -6.61
CA GLU A 121 -15.37 21.06 -7.25
C GLU A 121 -14.16 21.80 -7.81
N ALA A 122 -13.03 21.74 -7.11
CA ALA A 122 -11.76 22.35 -7.50
C ALA A 122 -11.07 21.67 -8.69
N ALA A 123 -11.56 20.52 -9.15
CA ALA A 123 -10.97 19.78 -10.25
C ALA A 123 -11.06 20.57 -11.58
N PRO A 124 -9.95 20.70 -12.34
CA PRO A 124 -9.91 21.53 -13.54
C PRO A 124 -10.64 20.86 -14.72
N GLY A 125 -11.95 21.02 -14.80
CA GLY A 125 -12.77 20.58 -15.93
C GLY A 125 -13.44 19.21 -15.76
N ILE A 126 -14.47 18.95 -16.57
CA ILE A 126 -15.40 17.82 -16.41
C ILE A 126 -14.71 16.44 -16.45
N LYS A 127 -13.64 16.31 -17.26
CA LYS A 127 -12.85 15.08 -17.37
C LYS A 127 -12.12 14.74 -16.06
N TYR A 128 -11.64 15.75 -15.34
CA TYR A 128 -10.94 15.57 -14.07
C TYR A 128 -11.91 15.41 -12.91
N LYS A 129 -13.08 16.07 -12.94
CA LYS A 129 -14.20 15.78 -12.03
C LYS A 129 -14.63 14.32 -12.11
N ALA A 130 -14.83 13.81 -13.32
CA ALA A 130 -15.15 12.41 -13.56
C ALA A 130 -14.01 11.48 -13.10
N ALA A 131 -12.75 11.80 -13.45
CA ALA A 131 -11.60 11.00 -13.04
C ALA A 131 -11.37 10.99 -11.52
N LEU A 132 -11.63 12.10 -10.83
CA LEU A 132 -11.56 12.19 -9.37
C LEU A 132 -12.72 11.48 -8.67
N GLY A 133 -13.93 11.56 -9.23
CA GLY A 133 -15.07 10.77 -8.77
C GLY A 133 -14.83 9.27 -8.94
N VAL A 134 -14.24 8.85 -10.06
CA VAL A 134 -13.80 7.47 -10.27
C VAL A 134 -12.64 7.12 -9.35
N ALA A 135 -11.66 8.00 -9.13
CA ALA A 135 -10.53 7.78 -8.23
C ALA A 135 -10.93 7.62 -6.76
N TYR A 136 -11.96 8.35 -6.35
CA TYR A 136 -12.61 8.22 -5.05
C TYR A 136 -13.14 6.79 -4.84
N GLY A 137 -13.66 6.15 -5.89
CA GLY A 137 -14.06 4.74 -5.87
C GLY A 137 -12.95 3.72 -6.22
N ALA A 138 -11.99 4.07 -7.07
CA ALA A 138 -11.03 3.16 -7.71
C ALA A 138 -9.71 3.87 -8.14
N GLY A 139 -8.66 3.83 -7.30
CA GLY A 139 -7.30 4.32 -7.68
C GLY A 139 -6.57 3.43 -8.71
N SER A 140 -5.44 3.79 -9.36
CA SER A 140 -4.69 5.05 -9.50
C SER A 140 -3.79 5.02 -10.76
N SER A 141 -3.59 6.17 -11.44
CA SER A 141 -2.57 6.42 -12.49
C SER A 141 -1.69 7.66 -12.15
N ARG A 142 -0.54 7.85 -12.82
CA ARG A 142 0.37 9.01 -12.55
C ARG A 142 -0.26 10.37 -12.85
N GLN A 143 -1.06 10.46 -13.90
CA GLN A 143 -1.77 11.69 -14.29
C GLN A 143 -2.85 12.04 -13.25
N LEU A 144 -3.52 11.02 -12.72
CA LEU A 144 -4.52 11.18 -11.67
C LEU A 144 -3.91 11.69 -10.37
N HIS A 145 -2.72 11.19 -9.99
CA HIS A 145 -2.02 11.69 -8.81
C HIS A 145 -1.73 13.20 -8.90
N ARG A 146 -1.30 13.68 -10.07
CA ARG A 146 -1.04 15.11 -10.32
C ARG A 146 -2.33 15.94 -10.21
N ALA A 147 -3.40 15.49 -10.86
CA ALA A 147 -4.70 16.17 -10.80
C ALA A 147 -5.27 16.24 -9.37
N VAL A 148 -5.10 15.18 -8.58
CA VAL A 148 -5.48 15.16 -7.15
C VAL A 148 -4.70 16.20 -6.37
N GLN A 149 -3.39 16.30 -6.62
CA GLN A 149 -2.53 17.26 -5.92
C GLN A 149 -2.91 18.71 -6.25
N GLU A 150 -3.10 19.02 -7.54
CA GLU A 150 -3.50 20.35 -8.01
C GLU A 150 -4.89 20.74 -7.46
N ALA A 151 -5.86 19.82 -7.47
CA ALA A 151 -7.18 20.06 -6.90
C ALA A 151 -7.12 20.30 -5.37
N ALA A 152 -6.22 19.61 -4.66
CA ALA A 152 -6.08 19.78 -3.21
C ALA A 152 -5.50 21.15 -2.85
N GLU A 153 -4.55 21.65 -3.64
CA GLU A 153 -3.99 22.98 -3.49
C GLU A 153 -5.06 24.06 -3.72
N VAL A 154 -5.83 23.96 -4.81
CA VAL A 154 -6.92 24.89 -5.12
C VAL A 154 -8.01 24.85 -4.04
N ALA A 155 -8.33 23.66 -3.53
CA ALA A 155 -9.32 23.49 -2.46
C ALA A 155 -8.83 23.97 -1.07
N GLY A 156 -7.57 24.40 -0.95
CA GLY A 156 -6.98 24.84 0.32
C GLY A 156 -6.81 23.71 1.34
N ILE A 157 -6.69 22.46 0.88
CA ILE A 157 -6.54 21.29 1.76
C ILE A 157 -5.07 21.15 2.13
N ARG A 158 -4.75 21.40 3.40
CA ARG A 158 -3.37 21.34 3.93
C ARG A 158 -2.86 19.91 4.17
N LYS A 159 -3.76 18.92 4.23
CA LYS A 159 -3.43 17.50 4.40
C LYS A 159 -2.81 16.95 3.11
N ARG A 160 -1.93 15.94 3.22
CA ARG A 160 -1.40 15.27 2.02
C ARG A 160 -2.49 14.41 1.36
N VAL A 161 -2.97 14.85 0.19
CA VAL A 161 -3.99 14.13 -0.58
C VAL A 161 -3.35 13.32 -1.71
N SER A 162 -3.79 12.07 -1.85
CA SER A 162 -3.41 11.17 -2.94
C SER A 162 -4.64 10.36 -3.36
N PRO A 163 -4.61 9.65 -4.51
CA PRO A 163 -5.67 8.70 -4.87
C PRO A 163 -5.95 7.66 -3.77
N HIS A 164 -4.93 7.25 -3.02
CA HIS A 164 -5.11 6.36 -1.87
C HIS A 164 -5.82 7.05 -0.69
N THR A 165 -5.54 8.34 -0.43
CA THR A 165 -6.24 9.16 0.56
C THR A 165 -7.73 9.24 0.23
N LEU A 166 -8.08 9.46 -1.05
CA LEU A 166 -9.46 9.50 -1.50
C LEU A 166 -10.18 8.18 -1.33
N ARG A 167 -9.53 7.08 -1.76
CA ARG A 167 -10.06 5.72 -1.60
C ARG A 167 -10.25 5.34 -0.13
N HIS A 168 -9.35 5.79 0.76
CA HIS A 168 -9.50 5.57 2.19
C HIS A 168 -10.64 6.38 2.79
N SER A 169 -10.84 7.62 2.32
CA SER A 169 -11.92 8.49 2.77
C SER A 169 -13.28 7.94 2.34
N PHE A 170 -13.40 7.49 1.10
CA PHE A 170 -14.61 6.82 0.59
C PHE A 170 -14.99 5.59 1.41
N ALA A 171 -14.02 4.70 1.66
CA ALA A 171 -14.23 3.50 2.47
C ALA A 171 -14.69 3.83 3.89
N THR A 172 -14.13 4.89 4.49
CA THR A 172 -14.46 5.32 5.85
C THR A 172 -15.87 5.91 5.89
N HIS A 173 -16.24 6.76 4.92
CA HIS A 173 -17.60 7.31 4.83
C HIS A 173 -18.66 6.22 4.62
N LEU A 174 -18.38 5.18 3.85
CA LEU A 174 -19.30 4.05 3.70
C LEU A 174 -19.47 3.26 5.02
N LEU A 175 -18.39 3.06 5.78
CA LEU A 175 -18.49 2.44 7.11
C LEU A 175 -19.25 3.31 8.11
N GLU A 176 -19.09 4.63 8.07
CA GLU A 176 -19.84 5.58 8.90
C GLU A 176 -21.33 5.62 8.55
N GLN A 177 -21.71 5.15 7.36
CA GLN A 177 -23.08 4.94 6.90
C GLN A 177 -23.57 3.50 7.14
N ASP A 178 -22.89 2.74 8.01
CA ASP A 178 -23.18 1.34 8.35
C ASP A 178 -23.24 0.38 7.14
N VAL A 179 -22.56 0.72 6.03
CA VAL A 179 -22.46 -0.17 4.87
C VAL A 179 -21.55 -1.35 5.23
N ASP A 180 -22.03 -2.56 4.93
CA ASP A 180 -21.30 -3.80 5.24
C ASP A 180 -19.90 -3.80 4.63
N ILE A 181 -18.91 -4.17 5.45
CA ILE A 181 -17.49 -4.17 5.09
C ILE A 181 -17.18 -5.04 3.85
N ARG A 182 -17.96 -6.09 3.60
CA ARG A 182 -17.88 -6.94 2.40
C ARG A 182 -18.39 -6.21 1.16
N VAL A 183 -19.45 -5.41 1.29
CA VAL A 183 -19.95 -4.56 0.21
C VAL A 183 -18.91 -3.49 -0.14
N ILE A 184 -18.31 -2.86 0.87
CA ILE A 184 -17.21 -1.90 0.68
C ILE A 184 -16.01 -2.57 0.02
N GLN A 185 -15.67 -3.81 0.42
CA GLN A 185 -14.57 -4.57 -0.19
C GLN A 185 -14.80 -4.83 -1.69
N VAL A 186 -16.03 -5.21 -2.07
CA VAL A 186 -16.41 -5.46 -3.47
C VAL A 186 -16.40 -4.17 -4.27
N LEU A 187 -17.00 -3.09 -3.74
CA LEU A 187 -17.04 -1.77 -4.39
C LEU A 187 -15.64 -1.19 -4.65
N LEU A 188 -14.72 -1.40 -3.71
CA LEU A 188 -13.33 -0.97 -3.87
C LEU A 188 -12.51 -1.96 -4.72
N GLY A 189 -12.92 -3.22 -4.85
CA GLY A 189 -12.16 -4.25 -5.58
C GLY A 189 -10.90 -4.73 -4.84
N HIS A 190 -10.93 -4.82 -3.51
CA HIS A 190 -9.81 -5.36 -2.73
C HIS A 190 -9.76 -6.89 -2.78
N SER A 191 -8.65 -7.45 -3.28
CA SER A 191 -8.42 -8.90 -3.34
C SER A 191 -7.97 -9.53 -2.01
N LYS A 192 -7.68 -8.73 -0.98
CA LYS A 192 -7.26 -9.20 0.36
C LYS A 192 -7.95 -8.41 1.48
N LEU A 193 -8.32 -9.10 2.56
CA LEU A 193 -9.02 -8.52 3.72
C LEU A 193 -8.17 -7.56 4.55
N ASP A 194 -6.84 -7.73 4.56
CA ASP A 194 -5.90 -6.92 5.36
C ASP A 194 -5.90 -5.42 4.99
N THR A 195 -6.26 -5.06 3.75
CA THR A 195 -6.39 -3.67 3.32
C THR A 195 -7.70 -3.02 3.77
N THR A 196 -8.72 -3.83 4.08
CA THR A 196 -10.03 -3.36 4.54
C THR A 196 -10.12 -3.33 6.07
N ALA A 197 -9.39 -4.22 6.77
CA ALA A 197 -9.30 -4.23 8.23
C ALA A 197 -8.59 -3.01 8.85
N LEU A 198 -7.94 -2.16 8.05
CA LEU A 198 -7.38 -0.90 8.53
C LEU A 198 -8.48 0.13 8.85
N TYR A 199 -9.64 0.03 8.21
CA TYR A 199 -10.74 0.98 8.32
C TYR A 199 -11.54 0.84 9.62
N THR A 200 -11.60 -0.37 10.18
CA THR A 200 -12.23 -0.64 11.48
C THR A 200 -11.50 0.02 12.65
N LYS A 201 -10.26 0.47 12.46
CA LYS A 201 -9.50 1.23 13.47
C LYS A 201 -9.78 2.73 13.45
N VAL A 202 -10.32 3.24 12.34
CA VAL A 202 -10.63 4.67 12.16
C VAL A 202 -12.08 4.94 12.52
N SER A 203 -13.00 4.03 12.15
CA SER A 203 -14.38 4.07 12.66
C SER A 203 -14.42 3.53 14.10
N THR A 204 -14.57 4.41 15.08
CA THR A 204 -14.68 4.06 16.52
C THR A 204 -16.13 3.96 17.00
N ARG A 205 -17.11 4.01 16.11
CA ARG A 205 -18.51 3.71 16.43
C ARG A 205 -18.88 2.34 15.87
N THR A 206 -19.68 1.63 16.65
CA THR A 206 -20.31 0.33 16.33
C THR A 206 -19.57 -0.92 16.83
N ILE A 207 -19.41 -1.03 18.15
CA ILE A 207 -19.37 -2.33 18.86
C ILE A 207 -20.68 -2.59 19.65
N HIS A 208 -21.58 -1.61 19.77
CA HIS A 208 -22.70 -1.67 20.73
C HIS A 208 -24.09 -2.00 20.18
N ALA A 209 -24.25 -2.46 18.94
CA ALA A 209 -25.60 -2.65 18.37
C ALA A 209 -25.83 -3.97 17.64
N VAL A 210 -25.14 -5.05 18.03
CA VAL A 210 -25.49 -6.39 17.54
C VAL A 210 -25.97 -7.22 18.71
N ALA A 211 -27.29 -7.30 18.90
CA ALA A 211 -27.89 -8.34 19.73
C ALA A 211 -27.31 -9.69 19.28
N GLY A 212 -26.76 -10.44 20.23
CA GLY A 212 -26.08 -11.68 19.94
C GLY A 212 -27.05 -12.70 19.33
N PRO A 213 -26.54 -13.71 18.60
CA PRO A 213 -27.37 -14.84 18.18
C PRO A 213 -28.10 -15.49 19.36
N LEU A 214 -27.50 -15.44 20.55
CA LEU A 214 -28.09 -15.93 21.80
C LEU A 214 -29.29 -15.09 22.26
N ASP A 215 -29.20 -13.76 22.18
CA ASP A 215 -30.30 -12.85 22.57
C ASP A 215 -31.53 -13.05 21.66
N ARG A 216 -31.29 -13.31 20.36
CA ARG A 216 -32.36 -13.66 19.40
C ARG A 216 -32.96 -15.04 19.69
N LEU A 217 -32.14 -16.01 20.08
CA LEU A 217 -32.60 -17.34 20.50
C LEU A 217 -33.43 -17.27 21.78
N MET A 218 -33.00 -16.48 22.76
CA MET A 218 -33.76 -16.25 23.99
C MET A 218 -35.11 -15.57 23.73
N ALA A 219 -35.15 -14.54 22.87
CA ALA A 219 -36.41 -13.89 22.49
C ALA A 219 -37.40 -14.85 21.77
N LEU A 220 -36.89 -15.75 20.93
CA LEU A 220 -37.67 -16.79 20.26
C LEU A 220 -38.15 -17.88 21.22
N MET A 221 -37.33 -18.28 22.19
CA MET A 221 -37.69 -19.26 23.22
C MET A 221 -38.68 -18.69 24.25
N GLU A 222 -38.67 -17.38 24.48
CA GLU A 222 -39.58 -16.66 25.38
C GLU A 222 -40.89 -16.20 24.70
N GLY A 223 -41.10 -16.51 23.41
CA GLY A 223 -42.35 -16.23 22.69
C GLY A 223 -42.63 -14.75 22.42
N LYS A 224 -41.60 -13.88 22.41
CA LYS A 224 -41.76 -12.46 22.06
C LYS A 224 -41.38 -12.21 20.61
N THR A 225 -42.26 -11.52 19.88
CA THR A 225 -42.00 -11.10 18.49
C THR A 225 -40.82 -10.12 18.45
N PRO A 226 -39.81 -10.31 17.57
CA PRO A 226 -38.68 -9.38 17.50
C PRO A 226 -39.14 -8.02 16.95
N PRO A 227 -38.55 -6.90 17.40
CA PRO A 227 -38.82 -5.60 16.80
C PRO A 227 -38.25 -5.55 15.39
N GLY A 228 -39.03 -4.98 14.46
CA GLY A 228 -38.64 -4.74 13.07
C GLY A 228 -37.66 -3.60 12.89
#